data_AF-A0A1C0ACI8-F1
#
_entry.id   AF-A0A1C0ACI8-F1
#
_cell.length_a   1.000
_cell.length_b   1.000
_cell.length_c   1.000
_cell.angle_alpha   90.00
_cell.angle_beta   90.00
_cell.angle_gamma   90.00
#
_symmetry.space_group_name_H-M   'P 1'
#
loop_
_entity.id
_entity.type
_entity.pdbx_description
1 polymer ?
#
loop_
_entity_poly.entity_id
_entity_poly.type
_entity_poly.pdbx_seq_one_letter_code
_entity_poly.pdbx_strand_id
1 'polypeptide(L)'
;MKNKKEGVSNSSIKLGLGLRFGLGIIIAILVSIPIGQFISALVSNYIYGGKQIGYLARIIDYVLIFILLEILLKQLVVKRIDKITTLVRSLKSDNFSSDDIKVSGNDEIGNLYNEFESMDKSLDGGLNSIIQGVRKEIDSLSIYSNELSASSKEGNATIDETHQLVEHMMSNVEEISASAEEVTGFAEESSAQTQLGRDNIEKTITSIQEINESVSNTVEIIKALHENSKQIGEIISLITNIANQTNMLALNAAIEAARAGEQGKGFAVVAEEIRHLSEETSSATGDIVNIVKETQLKSQEVLNSIEKVELKAKEGERIAEETDRVFFEIEESSQETAMMIEQTAHAAQDLAENSDRLVQESQIISRIFSVVSSSSEELAEMSQKINALINKTNSKDTSLGLIEWDDSYSVGIEAIDKQHKQLFNIVNDLISANKLNKGKKEIGKVLNFLADYTVKHFKDEEKLQQDSGYPDYESHKELHDKFLEDAVNFKERFDKGQIDTATMMDFNKTITRWLVQHVRGIDQEVGEHIRNN
;
A
#
# COMPACT_ATOMS: atom_id res chain seq x y z
N MET A 1 4.72 54.85 -8.11
CA MET A 1 4.49 56.12 -8.85
C MET A 1 3.81 55.81 -10.17
N LYS A 2 2.52 56.10 -10.32
CA LYS A 2 1.84 56.24 -11.63
C LYS A 2 0.57 57.08 -11.46
N ASN A 3 0.69 58.31 -11.95
CA ASN A 3 -0.28 59.37 -12.23
C ASN A 3 -1.76 59.17 -11.83
N LYS A 4 -2.15 59.88 -10.77
CA LYS A 4 -3.50 60.41 -10.56
C LYS A 4 -3.76 61.47 -11.66
N LYS A 5 -4.54 61.13 -12.69
CA LYS A 5 -5.23 62.14 -13.49
C LYS A 5 -6.51 62.48 -12.73
N GLU A 6 -6.51 63.62 -12.05
CA GLU A 6 -7.72 64.26 -11.55
C GLU A 6 -8.56 64.69 -12.75
N GLY A 7 -9.51 63.85 -13.13
CA GLY A 7 -10.63 64.25 -13.96
C GLY A 7 -11.52 65.15 -13.11
N VAL A 8 -11.65 66.41 -13.51
CA VAL A 8 -12.63 67.36 -12.99
C VAL A 8 -14.01 66.71 -13.14
N SER A 9 -14.52 66.16 -12.05
CA SER A 9 -15.88 65.63 -11.97
C SER A 9 -16.83 66.80 -12.17
N ASN A 10 -17.46 66.84 -13.33
CA ASN A 10 -18.58 67.71 -13.65
C ASN A 10 -19.64 67.50 -12.54
N SER A 11 -19.72 68.44 -11.59
CA SER A 11 -20.63 68.38 -10.44
C SER A 11 -22.05 68.68 -10.93
N SER A 12 -22.63 67.71 -11.63
CA SER A 12 -24.06 67.66 -11.84
C SER A 12 -24.72 67.75 -10.46
N ILE A 13 -25.50 68.81 -10.24
CA ILE A 13 -26.26 69.02 -9.02
C ILE A 13 -27.05 67.73 -8.77
N LYS A 14 -26.74 67.02 -7.68
CA LYS A 14 -27.46 65.82 -7.27
C LYS A 14 -28.83 66.25 -6.75
N LEU A 15 -29.79 66.42 -7.65
CA LEU A 15 -31.18 66.59 -7.25
C LEU A 15 -31.73 65.23 -6.80
N GLY A 16 -32.00 65.10 -5.49
CA GLY A 16 -32.71 63.96 -4.93
C GLY A 16 -34.10 63.82 -5.53
N LEU A 17 -34.68 62.62 -5.43
CA LEU A 17 -36.00 62.28 -6.00
C LEU A 17 -37.07 63.26 -5.53
N GLY A 18 -37.06 63.64 -4.25
CA GLY A 18 -37.99 64.62 -3.69
C GLY A 18 -37.88 66.01 -4.35
N LEU A 19 -36.66 66.44 -4.70
CA LEU A 19 -36.43 67.72 -5.37
C LEU A 19 -36.86 67.65 -6.85
N ARG A 20 -36.59 66.54 -7.54
CA ARG A 20 -37.04 66.29 -8.92
C ARG A 20 -38.55 66.20 -9.03
N PHE A 21 -39.18 65.52 -8.08
CA PHE A 21 -40.63 65.42 -7.98
C PHE A 21 -41.25 66.79 -7.67
N GLY A 22 -40.66 67.54 -6.73
CA GLY A 22 -41.06 68.91 -6.41
C GLY A 22 -40.97 69.87 -7.61
N LEU A 23 -39.85 69.85 -8.34
CA LEU A 23 -39.70 70.60 -9.61
C LEU A 23 -40.71 70.15 -10.65
N GLY A 24 -40.98 68.85 -10.74
CA GLY A 24 -42.03 68.28 -11.60
C GLY A 24 -43.42 68.82 -11.30
N ILE A 25 -43.79 68.90 -10.00
CA ILE A 25 -45.05 69.50 -9.55
C ILE A 25 -45.10 70.99 -9.91
N ILE A 26 -44.01 71.73 -9.68
CA ILE A 26 -43.94 73.16 -10.02
C ILE A 26 -44.15 73.36 -11.52
N ILE A 27 -43.50 72.57 -12.36
CA ILE A 27 -43.68 72.60 -13.82
C ILE A 27 -45.12 72.22 -14.19
N ALA A 28 -45.72 71.22 -13.54
CA ALA A 28 -47.11 70.83 -13.77
C ALA A 28 -48.09 71.96 -13.50
N ILE A 29 -47.90 72.67 -12.38
CA ILE A 29 -48.70 73.82 -12.00
C ILE A 29 -48.48 74.99 -12.98
N LEU A 30 -47.22 75.28 -13.34
CA LEU A 30 -46.89 76.36 -14.28
C LEU A 30 -47.41 76.13 -15.70
N VAL A 31 -47.49 74.88 -16.16
CA VAL A 31 -47.99 74.53 -17.50
C VAL A 31 -49.52 74.43 -17.54
N SER A 32 -50.15 73.96 -16.47
CA SER A 32 -51.62 73.82 -16.40
C SER A 32 -52.32 75.17 -16.32
N ILE A 33 -51.84 76.11 -15.49
CA ILE A 33 -52.50 77.40 -15.27
C ILE A 33 -52.76 78.18 -16.59
N PRO A 34 -51.78 78.35 -17.51
CA PRO A 34 -52.01 79.02 -18.80
C PRO A 34 -53.01 78.27 -19.68
N ILE A 35 -53.01 76.93 -19.64
CA ILE A 35 -53.90 76.10 -20.45
C ILE A 35 -55.35 76.25 -19.97
N GLY A 36 -55.61 76.21 -18.66
CA GLY A 36 -56.92 76.48 -18.11
C GLY A 36 -57.43 77.89 -18.38
N GLN A 37 -56.54 78.88 -18.26
CA GLN A 37 -56.88 80.27 -18.61
C GLN A 37 -57.28 80.39 -20.09
N PHE A 38 -56.55 79.75 -20.99
CA PHE A 38 -56.86 79.72 -22.41
C PHE A 38 -58.20 79.02 -22.70
N ILE A 39 -58.44 77.86 -22.10
CA ILE A 39 -59.72 77.12 -22.26
C ILE A 39 -60.88 77.93 -21.69
N SER A 40 -60.71 78.56 -20.52
CA SER A 40 -61.71 79.45 -19.91
C SER A 40 -62.08 80.60 -20.85
N ALA A 41 -61.08 81.24 -21.47
CA ALA A 41 -61.27 82.32 -22.42
C ALA A 41 -61.93 81.85 -23.73
N LEU A 42 -61.66 80.63 -24.18
CA LEU A 42 -62.24 80.07 -25.39
C LEU A 42 -63.72 79.69 -25.19
N VAL A 43 -64.06 79.10 -24.04
CA VAL A 43 -65.43 78.67 -23.70
C VAL A 43 -66.32 79.86 -23.33
N SER A 44 -65.78 80.90 -22.67
CA SER A 44 -66.56 82.10 -22.34
C SER A 44 -67.06 82.87 -23.57
N ASN A 45 -66.42 82.70 -24.73
CA ASN A 45 -66.86 83.27 -26.01
C ASN A 45 -68.08 82.57 -26.64
N TYR A 46 -68.44 81.37 -26.20
CA TYR A 46 -69.54 80.59 -26.80
C TYR A 46 -70.76 80.37 -25.87
N ILE A 47 -70.63 80.60 -24.56
CA ILE A 47 -71.68 80.31 -23.58
C ILE A 47 -71.85 81.50 -22.61
N TYR A 48 -73.03 82.14 -22.59
CA TYR A 48 -73.35 83.24 -21.66
C TYR A 48 -73.78 82.68 -20.28
N GLY A 49 -72.81 82.53 -19.37
CA GLY A 49 -73.04 82.07 -17.99
C GLY A 49 -71.82 82.25 -17.07
N GLY A 50 -71.53 83.50 -16.67
CA GLY A 50 -70.21 83.96 -16.19
C GLY A 50 -69.64 83.41 -14.86
N LYS A 51 -70.29 82.46 -14.16
CA LYS A 51 -69.69 81.82 -12.96
C LYS A 51 -69.50 80.31 -13.10
N GLN A 52 -70.40 79.61 -13.81
CA GLN A 52 -70.30 78.15 -13.98
C GLN A 52 -69.13 77.74 -14.90
N ILE A 53 -68.80 78.57 -15.90
CA ILE A 53 -67.67 78.34 -16.82
C ILE A 53 -66.31 78.43 -16.08
N GLY A 54 -66.18 79.34 -15.12
CA GLY A 54 -64.97 79.46 -14.31
C GLY A 54 -64.74 78.25 -13.40
N TYR A 55 -65.81 77.60 -12.92
CA TYR A 55 -65.69 76.34 -12.18
C TYR A 55 -65.27 75.18 -13.09
N LEU A 56 -65.81 75.10 -14.30
CA LEU A 56 -65.43 74.08 -15.29
C LEU A 56 -63.96 74.19 -15.73
N ALA A 57 -63.47 75.40 -15.99
CA ALA A 57 -62.06 75.62 -16.33
C ALA A 57 -61.11 75.19 -15.20
N ARG A 58 -61.44 75.49 -13.93
CA ARG A 58 -60.65 75.02 -12.77
C ARG A 58 -60.67 73.51 -12.63
N ILE A 59 -61.79 72.86 -12.90
CA ILE A 59 -61.87 71.39 -12.91
C ILE A 59 -60.92 70.82 -13.98
N ILE A 60 -60.88 71.41 -15.17
CA ILE A 60 -59.97 70.98 -16.24
C ILE A 60 -58.50 71.16 -15.82
N ASP A 61 -58.15 72.27 -15.16
CA ASP A 61 -56.79 72.47 -14.61
C ASP A 61 -56.41 71.39 -13.60
N TYR A 62 -57.30 71.08 -12.66
CA TYR A 62 -57.05 70.02 -11.68
C TYR A 62 -56.89 68.66 -12.34
N VAL A 63 -57.65 68.37 -13.40
CA VAL A 63 -57.53 67.12 -14.16
C VAL A 63 -56.20 67.07 -14.93
N LEU A 64 -55.77 68.17 -15.56
CA LEU A 64 -54.49 68.22 -16.28
C LEU A 64 -53.30 68.09 -15.32
N ILE A 65 -53.35 68.75 -14.16
CA ILE A 65 -52.33 68.58 -13.11
C ILE A 65 -52.30 67.13 -12.64
N PHE A 66 -53.46 66.51 -12.42
CA PHE A 66 -53.55 65.11 -12.00
C PHE A 66 -52.91 64.15 -13.02
N ILE A 67 -53.24 64.29 -14.31
CA ILE A 67 -52.67 63.47 -15.39
C ILE A 67 -51.15 63.66 -15.47
N LEU A 68 -50.65 64.90 -15.39
CA LEU A 68 -49.22 65.16 -15.47
C LEU A 68 -48.47 64.60 -14.23
N LEU A 69 -49.07 64.71 -13.05
CA LEU A 69 -48.54 64.13 -11.82
C LEU A 69 -48.49 62.60 -11.91
N GLU A 70 -49.53 61.97 -12.46
CA GLU A 70 -49.57 60.53 -12.68
C GLU A 70 -48.46 60.06 -13.64
N ILE A 71 -48.27 60.76 -14.78
CA ILE A 71 -47.19 60.46 -15.73
C ILE A 71 -45.81 60.62 -15.07
N LEU A 72 -45.62 61.70 -14.31
CA LEU A 72 -44.35 62.02 -13.66
C LEU A 72 -44.02 61.00 -12.56
N LEU A 73 -45.01 60.60 -11.75
CA LEU A 73 -44.89 59.55 -10.75
C LEU A 73 -44.58 58.20 -11.41
N LYS A 74 -45.24 57.88 -12.53
CA LYS A 74 -45.00 56.66 -13.29
C LYS A 74 -43.58 56.59 -13.87
N GLN A 75 -43.05 57.69 -14.39
CA GLN A 75 -41.73 57.74 -15.02
C GLN A 75 -40.57 57.86 -14.03
N LEU A 76 -40.70 58.69 -12.99
CA LEU A 76 -39.63 58.93 -12.02
C LEU A 76 -39.55 57.83 -10.96
N VAL A 77 -40.68 57.21 -10.59
CA VAL A 77 -40.75 56.24 -9.49
C VAL A 77 -41.14 54.85 -9.99
N VAL A 78 -42.37 54.67 -10.48
CA VAL A 78 -42.95 53.33 -10.73
C VAL A 78 -42.12 52.51 -11.72
N LYS A 79 -41.81 53.05 -12.91
CA LYS A 79 -41.02 52.33 -13.92
C LYS A 79 -39.62 51.94 -13.44
N ARG A 80 -39.00 52.74 -12.55
CA ARG A 80 -37.65 52.45 -12.04
C ARG A 80 -37.69 51.43 -10.91
N ILE A 81 -38.71 51.51 -10.03
CA ILE A 81 -38.96 50.48 -9.02
C ILE A 81 -39.33 49.15 -9.68
N ASP A 82 -40.10 49.15 -10.78
CA ASP A 82 -40.41 47.93 -11.54
C ASP A 82 -39.15 47.27 -12.09
N LYS A 83 -38.15 48.06 -12.54
CA LYS A 83 -36.85 47.53 -12.96
C LYS A 83 -36.09 46.88 -11.81
N ILE A 84 -36.02 47.54 -10.64
CA ILE A 84 -35.39 46.96 -9.44
C ILE A 84 -36.16 45.71 -8.98
N THR A 85 -37.49 45.74 -9.06
CA THR A 85 -38.34 44.60 -8.73
C THR A 85 -38.11 43.44 -9.70
N THR A 86 -37.84 43.73 -10.96
CA THR A 86 -37.46 42.72 -11.96
C THR A 86 -36.10 42.12 -11.64
N LEU A 87 -35.12 42.94 -11.24
CA LEU A 87 -33.80 42.48 -10.77
C LEU A 87 -33.90 41.62 -9.49
N VAL A 88 -34.77 41.99 -8.55
CA VAL A 88 -35.00 41.19 -7.34
C VAL A 88 -35.77 39.91 -7.66
N ARG A 89 -36.71 39.95 -8.61
CA ARG A 89 -37.40 38.75 -9.08
C ARG A 89 -36.48 37.82 -9.84
N SER A 90 -35.47 38.33 -10.55
CA SER A 90 -34.46 37.50 -11.19
C SER A 90 -33.52 36.82 -10.18
N LEU A 91 -33.43 37.28 -8.93
CA LEU A 91 -32.79 36.50 -7.84
C LEU A 91 -33.53 35.19 -7.52
N LYS A 92 -34.80 35.07 -7.90
CA LYS A 92 -35.61 33.87 -7.67
C LYS A 92 -35.44 32.83 -8.79
N SER A 93 -34.95 33.23 -9.96
CA SER A 93 -34.70 32.36 -11.10
C SER A 93 -33.22 32.05 -11.20
N ASP A 94 -32.85 30.78 -11.46
CA ASP A 94 -31.46 30.31 -11.60
C ASP A 94 -30.67 30.96 -12.76
N ASN A 95 -31.28 31.91 -13.48
CA ASN A 95 -30.65 32.72 -14.52
C ASN A 95 -30.53 34.18 -14.03
N PHE A 96 -29.55 34.40 -13.16
CA PHE A 96 -29.24 35.71 -12.63
C PHE A 96 -28.23 36.41 -13.56
N SER A 97 -28.63 37.54 -14.18
CA SER A 97 -27.71 38.47 -14.85
C SER A 97 -28.18 39.91 -14.65
N SER A 98 -27.35 40.72 -13.98
CA SER A 98 -27.58 42.16 -13.78
C SER A 98 -27.21 42.99 -15.01
N ASP A 99 -26.58 42.40 -16.03
CA ASP A 99 -26.12 43.11 -17.24
C ASP A 99 -27.26 43.71 -18.07
N ASP A 100 -28.47 43.13 -18.00
CA ASP A 100 -29.61 43.49 -18.84
C ASP A 100 -30.50 44.61 -18.25
N ILE A 101 -30.35 44.94 -16.96
CA ILE A 101 -31.25 45.87 -16.26
C ILE A 101 -30.49 47.08 -15.76
N LYS A 102 -30.25 48.09 -16.61
CA LYS A 102 -29.62 49.35 -16.17
C LYS A 102 -30.66 50.36 -15.69
N VAL A 103 -30.54 50.80 -14.43
CA VAL A 103 -31.30 51.94 -13.88
C VAL A 103 -30.36 53.13 -13.77
N SER A 104 -30.52 54.12 -14.66
CA SER A 104 -29.74 55.36 -14.62
C SER A 104 -30.40 56.40 -13.70
N GLY A 105 -29.64 56.92 -12.74
CA GLY A 105 -30.06 58.00 -11.86
C GLY A 105 -29.08 58.24 -10.72
N ASN A 106 -28.83 59.51 -10.37
CA ASN A 106 -28.02 59.89 -9.21
C ASN A 106 -28.91 60.25 -8.00
N ASP A 107 -30.06 59.59 -7.88
CA ASP A 107 -31.06 59.76 -6.82
C ASP A 107 -31.17 58.50 -5.95
N GLU A 108 -32.06 58.51 -4.96
CA GLU A 108 -32.23 57.43 -3.99
C GLU A 108 -32.54 56.07 -4.64
N ILE A 109 -33.25 56.07 -5.78
CA ILE A 109 -33.57 54.85 -6.54
C ILE A 109 -32.34 54.33 -7.29
N GLY A 110 -31.50 55.22 -7.81
CA GLY A 110 -30.21 54.84 -8.39
C GLY A 110 -29.24 54.25 -7.37
N ASN A 111 -29.17 54.81 -6.16
CA ASN A 111 -28.39 54.24 -5.07
C ASN A 111 -28.90 52.85 -4.67
N LEU A 112 -30.23 52.68 -4.53
CA LEU A 112 -30.84 51.39 -4.23
C LEU A 112 -30.48 50.34 -5.30
N TYR A 113 -30.53 50.71 -6.58
CA TYR A 113 -30.10 49.84 -7.67
C TYR A 113 -28.62 49.41 -7.53
N ASN A 114 -27.71 50.35 -7.27
CA ASN A 114 -26.28 50.04 -7.12
C ASN A 114 -26.00 49.10 -5.94
N GLU A 115 -26.72 49.26 -4.82
CA GLU A 115 -26.59 48.35 -3.67
C GLU A 115 -27.09 46.93 -4.02
N PHE A 116 -28.20 46.81 -4.77
CA PHE A 116 -28.66 45.50 -5.27
C PHE A 116 -27.67 44.86 -6.25
N GLU A 117 -27.07 45.64 -7.15
CA GLU A 117 -26.03 45.16 -8.07
C GLU A 117 -24.77 44.69 -7.32
N SER A 118 -24.37 45.40 -6.26
CA SER A 118 -23.25 45.00 -5.40
C SER A 118 -23.54 43.71 -4.63
N MET A 119 -24.77 43.59 -4.09
CA MET A 119 -25.24 42.37 -3.41
C MET A 119 -25.22 41.17 -4.35
N ASP A 120 -25.72 41.34 -5.57
CA ASP A 120 -25.64 40.34 -6.62
C ASP A 120 -24.19 39.86 -6.87
N LYS A 121 -23.28 40.78 -7.22
CA LYS A 121 -21.88 40.42 -7.50
C LYS A 121 -21.22 39.70 -6.34
N SER A 122 -21.57 40.08 -5.10
CA SER A 122 -21.09 39.43 -3.89
C SER A 122 -21.65 38.01 -3.71
N LEU A 123 -22.93 37.80 -4.05
CA LEU A 123 -23.56 36.47 -4.02
C LEU A 123 -22.99 35.54 -5.10
N ASP A 124 -22.80 36.03 -6.33
CA ASP A 124 -22.17 35.27 -7.43
C ASP A 124 -20.72 34.91 -7.08
N GLY A 125 -19.94 35.87 -6.57
CA GLY A 125 -18.57 35.65 -6.10
C GLY A 125 -18.50 34.64 -4.94
N GLY A 126 -19.40 34.76 -3.96
CA GLY A 126 -19.50 33.84 -2.82
C GLY A 126 -19.86 32.42 -3.24
N LEU A 127 -20.85 32.26 -4.12
CA LEU A 127 -21.26 30.96 -4.65
C LEU A 127 -20.12 30.31 -5.45
N ASN A 128 -19.46 31.05 -6.34
CA ASN A 128 -18.32 30.56 -7.11
C ASN A 128 -17.16 30.13 -6.20
N SER A 129 -16.88 30.86 -5.12
CA SER A 129 -15.86 30.50 -4.14
C SER A 129 -16.19 29.21 -3.40
N ILE A 130 -17.46 29.04 -2.97
CA ILE A 130 -17.94 27.79 -2.34
C ILE A 130 -17.77 26.63 -3.31
N ILE A 131 -18.21 26.78 -4.56
CA ILE A 131 -18.13 25.73 -5.57
C ILE A 131 -16.67 25.31 -5.85
N GLN A 132 -15.74 26.27 -5.95
CA GLN A 132 -14.31 25.96 -6.09
C GLN A 132 -13.77 25.23 -4.86
N GLY A 133 -14.18 25.64 -3.65
CA GLY A 133 -13.85 24.95 -2.41
C GLY A 133 -14.30 23.50 -2.41
N VAL A 134 -15.58 23.24 -2.72
CA VAL A 134 -16.11 21.87 -2.77
C VAL A 134 -15.45 21.03 -3.87
N ARG A 135 -15.14 21.61 -5.05
CA ARG A 135 -14.39 20.90 -6.11
C ARG A 135 -13.03 20.42 -5.63
N LYS A 136 -12.28 21.26 -4.90
CA LYS A 136 -10.99 20.89 -4.32
C LYS A 136 -11.12 19.74 -3.31
N GLU A 137 -12.17 19.75 -2.49
CA GLU A 137 -12.43 18.67 -1.53
C GLU A 137 -12.82 17.36 -2.22
N ILE A 138 -13.59 17.41 -3.33
CA ILE A 138 -13.92 16.24 -4.17
C ILE A 138 -12.67 15.61 -4.77
N ASP A 139 -11.76 16.43 -5.31
CA ASP A 139 -10.50 15.93 -5.89
C ASP A 139 -9.66 15.24 -4.82
N SER A 140 -9.52 15.85 -3.64
CA SER A 140 -8.85 15.23 -2.48
C SER A 140 -9.53 13.92 -2.07
N LEU A 141 -10.86 13.89 -2.01
CA LEU A 141 -11.62 12.69 -1.66
C LEU A 141 -11.40 11.55 -2.65
N SER A 142 -11.31 11.86 -3.95
CA SER A 142 -11.01 10.86 -4.97
C SER A 142 -9.58 10.31 -4.83
N ILE A 143 -8.61 11.15 -4.47
CA ILE A 143 -7.23 10.71 -4.20
C ILE A 143 -7.22 9.78 -2.99
N TYR A 144 -7.84 10.16 -1.88
CA TYR A 144 -7.91 9.34 -0.67
C TYR A 144 -8.62 8.01 -0.91
N SER A 145 -9.74 8.00 -1.65
CA SER A 145 -10.42 6.76 -2.03
C SER A 145 -9.48 5.82 -2.80
N ASN A 146 -8.78 6.31 -3.83
CA ASN A 146 -7.84 5.49 -4.59
C ASN A 146 -6.67 4.97 -3.72
N GLU A 147 -6.15 5.80 -2.82
CA GLU A 147 -5.08 5.41 -1.88
C GLU A 147 -5.54 4.33 -0.90
N LEU A 148 -6.74 4.47 -0.32
CA LEU A 148 -7.33 3.44 0.54
C LEU A 148 -7.56 2.13 -0.22
N SER A 149 -8.01 2.19 -1.49
CA SER A 149 -8.20 0.99 -2.32
C SER A 149 -6.88 0.28 -2.61
N ALA A 150 -5.83 1.04 -2.94
CA ALA A 150 -4.49 0.49 -3.17
C ALA A 150 -3.92 -0.13 -1.88
N SER A 151 -4.02 0.58 -0.75
CA SER A 151 -3.57 0.09 0.56
C SER A 151 -4.32 -1.15 1.02
N SER A 152 -5.63 -1.25 0.75
CA SER A 152 -6.41 -2.46 1.03
C SER A 152 -5.97 -3.66 0.19
N LYS A 153 -5.65 -3.46 -1.09
CA LYS A 153 -5.13 -4.53 -1.95
C LYS A 153 -3.76 -5.01 -1.50
N GLU A 154 -2.86 -4.08 -1.19
CA GLU A 154 -1.53 -4.39 -0.66
C GLU A 154 -1.63 -5.11 0.68
N GLY A 155 -2.48 -4.63 1.59
CA GLY A 155 -2.73 -5.26 2.88
C GLY A 155 -3.25 -6.70 2.77
N ASN A 156 -4.17 -6.97 1.84
CA ASN A 156 -4.64 -8.33 1.57
C ASN A 156 -3.53 -9.22 0.97
N ALA A 157 -2.69 -8.70 0.07
CA ALA A 157 -1.56 -9.47 -0.46
C ALA A 157 -0.56 -9.85 0.66
N THR A 158 -0.27 -8.94 1.58
CA THR A 158 0.57 -9.22 2.77
C THR A 158 -0.07 -10.27 3.68
N ILE A 159 -1.40 -10.30 3.81
CA ILE A 159 -2.11 -11.36 4.54
C ILE A 159 -1.95 -12.71 3.86
N ASP A 160 -2.10 -12.78 2.54
CA ASP A 160 -1.90 -14.02 1.79
C ASP A 160 -0.47 -14.55 1.95
N GLU A 161 0.53 -13.67 1.91
CA GLU A 161 1.93 -14.02 2.21
C GLU A 161 2.09 -14.51 3.66
N THR A 162 1.42 -13.86 4.62
CA THR A 162 1.43 -14.28 6.03
C THR A 162 0.83 -15.67 6.19
N HIS A 163 -0.25 -16.00 5.48
CA HIS A 163 -0.85 -17.34 5.49
C HIS A 163 0.14 -18.39 4.98
N GLN A 164 0.82 -18.13 3.86
CA GLN A 164 1.84 -19.05 3.32
C GLN A 164 2.98 -19.28 4.31
N LEU A 165 3.45 -18.22 4.98
CA LEU A 165 4.50 -18.33 6.00
C LEU A 165 4.04 -19.17 7.20
N VAL A 166 2.77 -19.02 7.61
CA VAL A 166 2.20 -19.83 8.69
C VAL A 166 2.04 -21.30 8.26
N GLU A 167 1.61 -21.59 7.02
CA GLU A 167 1.58 -22.97 6.51
C GLU A 167 2.97 -23.61 6.52
N HIS A 168 4.00 -22.88 6.07
CA HIS A 168 5.38 -23.34 6.18
C HIS A 168 5.84 -23.55 7.62
N MET A 169 5.45 -22.66 8.53
CA MET A 169 5.75 -22.80 9.96
C MET A 169 5.12 -24.08 10.54
N MET A 170 3.88 -24.39 10.16
CA MET A 170 3.21 -25.62 10.60
C MET A 170 3.91 -26.88 10.07
N SER A 171 4.34 -26.89 8.81
CA SER A 171 5.13 -28.00 8.26
C SER A 171 6.45 -28.18 9.02
N ASN A 172 7.12 -27.09 9.40
CA ASN A 172 8.35 -27.16 10.18
C ASN A 172 8.10 -27.68 11.60
N VAL A 173 6.97 -27.32 12.21
CA VAL A 173 6.58 -27.85 13.52
C VAL A 173 6.39 -29.35 13.46
N GLU A 174 5.70 -29.87 12.44
CA GLU A 174 5.55 -31.32 12.23
C GLU A 174 6.90 -32.03 12.07
N GLU A 175 7.83 -31.44 11.32
CA GLU A 175 9.19 -31.97 11.14
C GLU A 175 9.99 -31.96 12.46
N ILE A 176 9.87 -30.90 13.26
CA ILE A 176 10.49 -30.81 14.59
C ILE A 176 9.91 -31.87 15.52
N SER A 177 8.59 -32.08 15.52
CA SER A 177 7.95 -33.13 16.33
C SER A 177 8.43 -34.53 15.94
N ALA A 178 8.50 -34.84 14.64
CA ALA A 178 9.01 -36.12 14.17
C ALA A 178 10.50 -36.32 14.53
N SER A 179 11.30 -35.27 14.39
CA SER A 179 12.72 -35.30 14.76
C SER A 179 12.90 -35.48 16.28
N ALA A 180 12.02 -34.88 17.08
CA ALA A 180 12.02 -35.01 18.53
C ALA A 180 11.74 -36.45 18.97
N GLU A 181 10.77 -37.12 18.35
CA GLU A 181 10.49 -38.54 18.59
C GLU A 181 11.69 -39.42 18.21
N GLU A 182 12.32 -39.17 17.06
CA GLU A 182 13.48 -39.93 16.61
C GLU A 182 14.68 -39.78 17.56
N VAL A 183 15.00 -38.54 17.96
CA VAL A 183 16.09 -38.26 18.90
C VAL A 183 15.82 -38.86 20.28
N THR A 184 14.56 -38.88 20.74
CA THR A 184 14.18 -39.58 21.98
C THR A 184 14.48 -41.07 21.86
N GLY A 185 14.12 -41.71 20.74
CA GLY A 185 14.44 -43.10 20.48
C GLY A 185 15.95 -43.39 20.49
N PHE A 186 16.76 -42.51 19.90
CA PHE A 186 18.22 -42.64 19.96
C PHE A 186 18.79 -42.48 21.37
N ALA A 187 18.23 -41.58 22.18
CA ALA A 187 18.65 -41.40 23.57
C ALA A 187 18.32 -42.65 24.42
N GLU A 188 17.14 -43.24 24.23
CA GLU A 188 16.74 -44.49 24.89
C GLU A 188 17.62 -45.68 24.48
N GLU A 189 17.89 -45.84 23.18
CA GLU A 189 18.81 -46.86 22.67
C GLU A 189 20.23 -46.67 23.24
N SER A 190 20.74 -45.43 23.24
CA SER A 190 22.05 -45.09 23.83
C SER A 190 22.14 -45.46 25.30
N SER A 191 21.08 -45.16 26.08
CA SER A 191 20.99 -45.53 27.50
C SER A 191 21.00 -47.06 27.67
N ALA A 192 20.23 -47.80 26.87
CA ALA A 192 20.19 -49.25 26.92
C ALA A 192 21.54 -49.90 26.55
N GLN A 193 22.20 -49.43 25.48
CA GLN A 193 23.52 -49.92 25.08
C GLN A 193 24.59 -49.62 26.12
N THR A 194 24.52 -48.44 26.74
CA THR A 194 25.40 -48.03 27.82
C THR A 194 25.23 -48.92 29.04
N GLN A 195 23.99 -49.22 29.45
CA GLN A 195 23.73 -50.15 30.55
C GLN A 195 24.27 -51.55 30.27
N LEU A 196 24.07 -52.08 29.05
CA LEU A 196 24.66 -53.36 28.63
C LEU A 196 26.20 -53.32 28.67
N GLY A 197 26.81 -52.19 28.30
CA GLY A 197 28.24 -51.94 28.41
C GLY A 197 28.74 -52.04 29.85
N ARG A 198 28.04 -51.40 30.77
CA ARG A 198 28.35 -51.42 32.22
C ARG A 198 28.25 -52.83 32.80
N ASP A 199 27.17 -53.57 32.49
CA ASP A 199 27.00 -54.95 32.93
C ASP A 199 28.17 -55.86 32.46
N ASN A 200 28.70 -55.61 31.26
CA ASN A 200 29.84 -56.36 30.72
C ASN A 200 31.16 -55.95 31.39
N ILE A 201 31.33 -54.69 31.75
CA ILE A 201 32.48 -54.20 32.51
C ILE A 201 32.47 -54.76 33.94
N GLU A 202 31.31 -54.81 34.59
CA GLU A 202 31.16 -55.43 35.92
C GLU A 202 31.60 -56.90 35.88
N LYS A 203 31.12 -57.68 34.89
CA LYS A 203 31.57 -59.07 34.68
C LYS A 203 33.08 -59.16 34.44
N THR A 204 33.66 -58.20 33.72
CA THR A 204 35.11 -58.15 33.46
C THR A 204 35.90 -57.91 34.74
N ILE A 205 35.44 -56.98 35.59
CA ILE A 205 36.04 -56.71 36.91
C ILE A 205 35.98 -57.98 37.77
N THR A 206 34.84 -58.66 37.84
CA THR A 206 34.71 -59.93 38.57
C THR A 206 35.68 -61.00 38.05
N SER A 207 35.80 -61.15 36.72
CA SER A 207 36.76 -62.10 36.13
C SER A 207 38.22 -61.76 36.46
N ILE A 208 38.58 -60.47 36.53
CA ILE A 208 39.93 -60.04 36.93
C ILE A 208 40.19 -60.36 38.41
N GLN A 209 39.18 -60.20 39.28
CA GLN A 209 39.27 -60.58 40.68
C GLN A 209 39.50 -62.10 40.86
N GLU A 210 38.77 -62.93 40.10
CA GLU A 210 38.97 -64.39 40.08
C GLU A 210 40.37 -64.79 39.56
N ILE A 211 40.90 -64.05 38.57
CA ILE A 211 42.29 -64.22 38.10
C ILE A 211 43.28 -63.89 39.22
N ASN A 212 43.09 -62.76 39.92
CA ASN A 212 43.96 -62.36 41.03
C ASN A 212 43.98 -63.40 42.16
N GLU A 213 42.82 -63.97 42.50
CA GLU A 213 42.73 -65.07 43.48
C GLU A 213 43.48 -66.32 43.01
N SER A 214 43.27 -66.74 41.76
CA SER A 214 43.95 -67.89 41.16
C SER A 214 45.47 -67.70 41.09
N VAL A 215 45.92 -66.48 40.79
CA VAL A 215 47.33 -66.09 40.78
C VAL A 215 47.91 -66.17 42.19
N SER A 216 47.23 -65.62 43.19
CA SER A 216 47.65 -65.69 44.60
C SER A 216 47.84 -67.14 45.06
N ASN A 217 46.86 -68.01 44.79
CA ASN A 217 46.95 -69.44 45.09
C ASN A 217 48.14 -70.11 44.38
N THR A 218 48.40 -69.75 43.13
CA THR A 218 49.55 -70.28 42.37
C THR A 218 50.88 -69.84 42.99
N VAL A 219 50.99 -68.60 43.47
CA VAL A 219 52.18 -68.11 44.18
C VAL A 219 52.46 -68.97 45.43
N GLU A 220 51.43 -69.29 46.21
CA GLU A 220 51.59 -70.13 47.41
C GLU A 220 52.11 -71.53 47.06
N ILE A 221 51.54 -72.17 46.04
CA ILE A 221 51.96 -73.50 45.57
C ILE A 221 53.42 -73.48 45.10
N ILE A 222 53.82 -72.48 44.32
CA ILE A 222 55.20 -72.39 43.80
C ILE A 222 56.19 -72.07 44.92
N LYS A 223 55.82 -71.23 45.90
CA LYS A 223 56.64 -71.00 47.10
C LYS A 223 56.85 -72.29 47.89
N ALA A 224 55.79 -73.08 48.08
CA ALA A 224 55.89 -74.39 48.74
C ALA A 224 56.78 -75.36 47.95
N LEU A 225 56.67 -75.39 46.62
CA LEU A 225 57.54 -76.20 45.75
C LEU A 225 59.01 -75.77 45.86
N HIS A 226 59.28 -74.47 45.91
CA HIS A 226 60.63 -73.93 46.05
C HIS A 226 61.25 -74.35 47.39
N GLU A 227 60.51 -74.24 48.49
CA GLU A 227 60.98 -74.65 49.83
C GLU A 227 61.17 -76.17 49.92
N ASN A 228 60.24 -76.96 49.40
CA ASN A 228 60.39 -78.42 49.34
C ASN A 228 61.63 -78.83 48.51
N SER A 229 61.88 -78.15 47.39
CA SER A 229 63.08 -78.40 46.57
C SER A 229 64.36 -78.07 47.32
N LYS A 230 64.36 -77.01 48.13
CA LYS A 230 65.48 -76.65 49.02
C LYS A 230 65.75 -77.73 50.06
N GLN A 231 64.71 -78.24 50.73
CA GLN A 231 64.83 -79.34 51.70
C GLN A 231 65.36 -80.62 51.04
N ILE A 232 64.86 -80.97 49.85
CA ILE A 232 65.39 -82.12 49.08
C ILE A 232 66.88 -81.90 48.77
N GLY A 233 67.28 -80.70 48.36
CA GLY A 233 68.69 -80.37 48.13
C GLY A 233 69.58 -80.61 49.35
N GLU A 234 69.11 -80.25 50.55
CA GLU A 234 69.82 -80.50 51.81
C GLU A 234 69.96 -82.01 52.11
N ILE A 235 68.88 -82.78 51.90
CA ILE A 235 68.89 -84.24 52.08
C ILE A 235 69.87 -84.90 51.09
N ILE A 236 69.84 -84.51 49.82
CA ILE A 236 70.72 -85.08 48.79
C ILE A 236 72.19 -84.73 49.05
N SER A 237 72.47 -83.52 49.58
CA SER A 237 73.80 -83.13 50.03
C SER A 237 74.29 -84.04 51.17
N LEU A 238 73.43 -84.34 52.15
CA LEU A 238 73.73 -85.29 53.23
C LEU A 238 74.01 -86.70 52.69
N ILE A 239 73.19 -87.21 51.76
CA ILE A 239 73.40 -88.54 51.15
C ILE A 239 74.72 -88.58 50.38
N THR A 240 75.04 -87.55 49.61
CA THR A 240 76.32 -87.42 48.91
C THR A 240 77.50 -87.48 49.89
N ASN A 241 77.38 -86.78 51.04
CA ASN A 241 78.40 -86.83 52.09
C ASN A 241 78.53 -88.23 52.71
N ILE A 242 77.41 -88.93 52.97
CA ILE A 242 77.41 -90.31 53.47
C ILE A 242 78.03 -91.26 52.44
N ALA A 243 77.72 -91.13 51.16
CA ALA A 243 78.29 -91.92 50.08
C ALA A 243 79.81 -91.71 49.99
N ASN A 244 80.28 -90.45 50.05
CA ASN A 244 81.71 -90.14 50.08
C ASN A 244 82.41 -90.69 51.33
N GLN A 245 81.79 -90.62 52.50
CA GLN A 245 82.31 -91.23 53.73
C GLN A 245 82.37 -92.77 53.63
N THR A 246 81.33 -93.39 53.07
CA THR A 246 81.26 -94.84 52.87
C THR A 246 82.31 -95.30 51.87
N ASN A 247 82.53 -94.54 50.79
CA ASN A 247 83.61 -94.77 49.82
C ASN A 247 84.99 -94.75 50.51
N MET A 248 85.24 -93.75 51.37
CA MET A 248 86.49 -93.65 52.14
C MET A 248 86.67 -94.80 53.15
N LEU A 249 85.59 -95.21 53.84
CA LEU A 249 85.61 -96.35 54.76
C LEU A 249 85.86 -97.67 54.02
N ALA A 250 85.22 -97.87 52.87
CA ALA A 250 85.38 -99.03 52.01
C ALA A 250 86.79 -99.12 51.44
N LEU A 251 87.38 -97.99 51.02
CA LEU A 251 88.77 -97.90 50.59
C LEU A 251 89.73 -98.31 51.71
N ASN A 252 89.54 -97.79 52.93
CA ASN A 252 90.36 -98.16 54.09
C ASN A 252 90.23 -99.66 54.42
N ALA A 253 89.01 -100.22 54.33
CA ALA A 253 88.75 -101.64 54.54
C ALA A 253 89.39 -102.51 53.45
N ALA A 254 89.35 -102.09 52.18
CA ALA A 254 89.99 -102.79 51.07
C ALA A 254 91.52 -102.80 51.22
N ILE A 255 92.12 -101.69 51.67
CA ILE A 255 93.56 -101.59 51.98
C ILE A 255 93.93 -102.57 53.11
N GLU A 256 93.18 -102.58 54.21
CA GLU A 256 93.49 -103.45 55.35
C GLU A 256 93.24 -104.94 55.04
N ALA A 257 92.22 -105.24 54.22
CA ALA A 257 91.97 -106.58 53.70
C ALA A 257 93.08 -107.07 52.76
N ALA A 258 93.62 -106.19 51.91
CA ALA A 258 94.82 -106.49 51.10
C ALA A 258 96.06 -106.73 51.98
N ARG A 259 96.18 -106.01 53.10
CA ARG A 259 97.26 -106.14 54.08
C ARG A 259 97.24 -107.47 54.84
N ALA A 260 96.05 -108.04 55.06
CA ALA A 260 95.86 -109.35 55.69
C ALA A 260 96.18 -110.56 54.76
N GLY A 261 96.52 -110.32 53.49
CA GLY A 261 96.95 -111.35 52.54
C GLY A 261 95.85 -112.36 52.18
N GLU A 262 96.18 -113.66 52.15
CA GLU A 262 95.24 -114.74 51.77
C GLU A 262 93.99 -114.80 52.66
N GLN A 263 94.10 -114.45 53.95
CA GLN A 263 92.98 -114.47 54.91
C GLN A 263 91.99 -113.30 54.70
N GLY A 264 92.40 -112.24 53.99
CA GLY A 264 91.59 -111.04 53.75
C GLY A 264 90.88 -111.00 52.40
N LYS A 265 91.10 -111.97 51.50
CA LYS A 265 90.57 -111.96 50.12
C LYS A 265 89.04 -111.79 50.05
N GLY A 266 88.28 -112.50 50.89
CA GLY A 266 86.82 -112.37 50.92
C GLY A 266 86.35 -110.99 51.38
N PHE A 267 87.04 -110.39 52.36
CA PHE A 267 86.76 -109.04 52.83
C PHE A 267 87.14 -107.97 51.80
N ALA A 268 88.22 -108.17 51.04
CA ALA A 268 88.66 -107.23 50.00
C ALA A 268 87.63 -107.12 48.86
N VAL A 269 87.03 -108.24 48.44
CA VAL A 269 85.97 -108.23 47.40
C VAL A 269 84.73 -107.48 47.89
N VAL A 270 84.29 -107.72 49.13
CA VAL A 270 83.14 -107.01 49.71
C VAL A 270 83.44 -105.52 49.87
N ALA A 271 84.66 -105.16 50.29
CA ALA A 271 85.05 -103.76 50.43
C ALA A 271 85.10 -103.04 49.07
N GLU A 272 85.59 -103.67 48.01
CA GLU A 272 85.59 -103.07 46.66
C GLU A 272 84.16 -102.92 46.10
N GLU A 273 83.26 -103.88 46.37
CA GLU A 273 81.85 -103.78 45.98
C GLU A 273 81.14 -102.62 46.70
N ILE A 274 81.39 -102.43 48.01
CA ILE A 274 80.86 -101.28 48.77
C ILE A 274 81.43 -99.97 48.23
N ARG A 275 82.71 -99.96 47.83
CA ARG A 275 83.36 -98.80 47.22
C ARG A 275 82.66 -98.40 45.92
N HIS A 276 82.45 -99.38 45.02
CA HIS A 276 81.74 -99.18 43.75
C HIS A 276 80.30 -98.65 43.98
N LEU A 277 79.54 -99.28 44.88
CA LEU A 277 78.17 -98.83 45.21
C LEU A 277 78.14 -97.40 45.76
N SER A 278 79.15 -97.02 46.53
CA SER A 278 79.29 -95.67 47.08
C SER A 278 79.62 -94.64 46.00
N GLU A 279 80.47 -94.99 45.02
CA GLU A 279 80.76 -94.15 43.85
C GLU A 279 79.52 -93.98 42.96
N GLU A 280 78.78 -95.05 42.67
CA GLU A 280 77.51 -94.99 41.95
C GLU A 280 76.48 -94.14 42.69
N THR A 281 76.37 -94.28 44.02
CA THR A 281 75.45 -93.49 44.83
C THR A 281 75.81 -92.01 44.80
N SER A 282 77.10 -91.66 44.89
CA SER A 282 77.58 -90.27 44.82
C SER A 282 77.35 -89.65 43.43
N SER A 283 77.51 -90.44 42.36
CA SER A 283 77.19 -90.01 41.00
C SER A 283 75.69 -89.75 40.83
N ALA A 284 74.84 -90.70 41.26
CA ALA A 284 73.39 -90.58 41.16
C ALA A 284 72.85 -89.41 42.00
N THR A 285 73.40 -89.17 43.19
CA THR A 285 73.01 -88.01 44.01
C THR A 285 73.47 -86.71 43.36
N GLY A 286 74.63 -86.68 42.69
CA GLY A 286 75.09 -85.56 41.88
C GLY A 286 74.11 -85.16 40.77
N ASP A 287 73.56 -86.14 40.05
CA ASP A 287 72.53 -85.91 39.03
C ASP A 287 71.25 -85.33 39.66
N ILE A 288 70.81 -85.85 40.81
CA ILE A 288 69.65 -85.32 41.53
C ILE A 288 69.88 -83.87 41.99
N VAL A 289 71.10 -83.51 42.45
CA VAL A 289 71.43 -82.11 42.80
C VAL A 289 71.19 -81.18 41.62
N ASN A 290 71.57 -81.59 40.41
CA ASN A 290 71.37 -80.78 39.21
C ASN A 290 69.87 -80.59 38.90
N ILE A 291 69.07 -81.65 38.98
CA ILE A 291 67.61 -81.59 38.79
C ILE A 291 66.94 -80.67 39.83
N VAL A 292 67.36 -80.75 41.10
CA VAL A 292 66.85 -79.90 42.17
C VAL A 292 67.20 -78.43 41.91
N LYS A 293 68.44 -78.12 41.52
CA LYS A 293 68.84 -76.76 41.14
C LYS A 293 68.04 -76.22 39.96
N GLU A 294 67.82 -77.03 38.93
CA GLU A 294 67.01 -76.65 37.79
C GLU A 294 65.55 -76.37 38.21
N THR A 295 64.99 -77.19 39.09
CA THR A 295 63.63 -77.02 39.64
C THR A 295 63.52 -75.73 40.45
N GLN A 296 64.53 -75.40 41.26
CA GLN A 296 64.59 -74.14 42.01
C GLN A 296 64.65 -72.92 41.08
N LEU A 297 65.50 -72.97 40.04
CA LEU A 297 65.63 -71.90 39.05
C LEU A 297 64.32 -71.69 38.28
N LYS A 298 63.69 -72.76 37.79
CA LYS A 298 62.40 -72.70 37.10
C LYS A 298 61.28 -72.18 38.01
N SER A 299 61.27 -72.58 39.29
CA SER A 299 60.30 -72.05 40.27
C SER A 299 60.45 -70.54 40.44
N GLN A 300 61.69 -70.03 40.49
CA GLN A 300 61.95 -68.58 40.56
C GLN A 300 61.52 -67.85 39.28
N GLU A 301 61.76 -68.44 38.11
CA GLU A 301 61.32 -67.87 36.83
C GLU A 301 59.78 -67.78 36.74
N VAL A 302 59.08 -68.79 37.25
CA VAL A 302 57.61 -68.78 37.37
C VAL A 302 57.14 -67.67 38.30
N LEU A 303 57.77 -67.49 39.48
CA LEU A 303 57.42 -66.39 40.40
C LEU A 303 57.58 -65.01 39.75
N ASN A 304 58.68 -64.78 39.02
CA ASN A 304 58.91 -63.52 38.30
C ASN A 304 57.87 -63.31 37.17
N SER A 305 57.40 -64.39 36.55
CA SER A 305 56.37 -64.32 35.52
C SER A 305 55.00 -64.01 36.11
N ILE A 306 54.69 -64.57 37.29
CA ILE A 306 53.46 -64.30 38.03
C ILE A 306 53.39 -62.83 38.47
N GLU A 307 54.48 -62.25 38.97
CA GLU A 307 54.53 -60.82 39.34
C GLU A 307 54.13 -59.91 38.16
N LYS A 308 54.55 -60.25 36.93
CA LYS A 308 54.13 -59.52 35.72
C LYS A 308 52.65 -59.68 35.42
N VAL A 309 52.07 -60.87 35.67
CA VAL A 309 50.64 -61.12 35.50
C VAL A 309 49.82 -60.32 36.51
N GLU A 310 50.24 -60.28 37.77
CA GLU A 310 49.60 -59.47 38.83
C GLU A 310 49.56 -57.99 38.46
N LEU A 311 50.69 -57.42 38.01
CA LEU A 311 50.75 -56.04 37.54
C LEU A 311 49.80 -55.78 36.36
N LYS A 312 49.71 -56.72 35.42
CA LYS A 312 48.83 -56.60 34.25
C LYS A 312 47.35 -56.76 34.60
N ALA A 313 47.01 -57.63 35.54
CA ALA A 313 45.65 -57.80 36.04
C ALA A 313 45.17 -56.52 36.74
N LYS A 314 46.01 -55.95 37.62
CA LYS A 314 45.71 -54.68 38.30
C LYS A 314 45.54 -53.50 37.33
N GLU A 315 46.35 -53.44 36.29
CA GLU A 315 46.17 -52.43 35.23
C GLU A 315 44.87 -52.65 34.45
N GLY A 316 44.51 -53.91 34.18
CA GLY A 316 43.24 -54.26 33.56
C GLY A 316 42.02 -53.85 34.41
N GLU A 317 42.10 -54.04 35.72
CA GLU A 317 41.06 -53.61 36.68
C GLU A 317 40.87 -52.09 36.63
N ARG A 318 41.97 -51.32 36.71
CA ARG A 318 41.94 -49.85 36.61
C ARG A 318 41.30 -49.37 35.30
N ILE A 319 41.64 -49.97 34.17
CA ILE A 319 41.07 -49.62 32.86
C ILE A 319 39.57 -49.95 32.81
N ALA A 320 39.17 -51.07 33.39
CA ALA A 320 37.76 -51.46 33.46
C ALA A 320 36.95 -50.46 34.31
N GLU A 321 37.45 -50.06 35.48
CA GLU A 321 36.83 -49.03 36.33
C GLU A 321 36.72 -47.67 35.60
N GLU A 322 37.76 -47.24 34.89
CA GLU A 322 37.71 -46.01 34.09
C GLU A 322 36.67 -46.09 32.96
N THR A 323 36.52 -47.27 32.36
CA THR A 323 35.54 -47.52 31.31
C THR A 323 34.11 -47.50 31.85
N ASP A 324 33.85 -48.07 33.04
CA ASP A 324 32.54 -47.97 33.71
C ASP A 324 32.14 -46.51 33.96
N ARG A 325 33.09 -45.68 34.41
CA ARG A 325 32.84 -44.25 34.60
C ARG A 325 32.48 -43.54 33.29
N VAL A 326 33.15 -43.84 32.18
CA VAL A 326 32.82 -43.27 30.87
C VAL A 326 31.40 -43.67 30.46
N PHE A 327 31.01 -44.93 30.67
CA PHE A 327 29.64 -45.35 30.42
C PHE A 327 28.64 -44.60 31.31
N PHE A 328 28.93 -44.41 32.59
CA PHE A 328 28.07 -43.60 33.47
C PHE A 328 27.87 -42.17 32.95
N GLU A 329 28.94 -41.50 32.49
CA GLU A 329 28.85 -40.15 31.91
C GLU A 329 28.02 -40.12 30.60
N ILE A 330 28.09 -41.18 29.78
CA ILE A 330 27.26 -41.32 28.57
C ILE A 330 25.79 -41.54 28.93
N GLU A 331 25.51 -42.30 29.98
CA GLU A 331 24.15 -42.53 30.48
C GLU A 331 23.50 -41.22 30.93
N GLU A 332 24.21 -40.42 31.74
CA GLU A 332 23.78 -39.10 32.20
C GLU A 332 23.54 -38.15 31.01
N SER A 333 24.47 -38.10 30.05
CA SER A 333 24.34 -37.30 28.83
C SER A 333 23.13 -37.71 27.97
N SER A 334 22.83 -39.01 27.92
CA SER A 334 21.68 -39.54 27.18
C SER A 334 20.36 -39.13 27.85
N GLN A 335 20.31 -39.16 29.19
CA GLN A 335 19.14 -38.69 29.96
C GLN A 335 18.94 -37.17 29.82
N GLU A 336 20.01 -36.38 29.86
CA GLU A 336 19.93 -34.93 29.60
C GLU A 336 19.42 -34.62 28.19
N THR A 337 19.88 -35.39 27.20
CA THR A 337 19.40 -35.27 25.81
C THR A 337 17.90 -35.55 25.72
N ALA A 338 17.41 -36.58 26.41
CA ALA A 338 15.98 -36.91 26.47
C ALA A 338 15.14 -35.78 27.12
N MET A 339 15.65 -35.14 28.18
CA MET A 339 14.96 -34.00 28.79
C MET A 339 14.94 -32.76 27.87
N MET A 340 16.04 -32.46 27.19
CA MET A 340 16.11 -31.33 26.26
C MET A 340 15.18 -31.52 25.05
N ILE A 341 15.04 -32.75 24.56
CA ILE A 341 14.15 -33.03 23.42
C ILE A 341 12.67 -32.96 23.83
N GLU A 342 12.31 -33.35 25.06
CA GLU A 342 10.97 -33.12 25.62
C GLU A 342 10.63 -31.62 25.69
N GLN A 343 11.58 -30.79 26.14
CA GLN A 343 11.41 -29.33 26.12
C GLN A 343 11.25 -28.77 24.70
N THR A 344 11.96 -29.34 23.74
CA THR A 344 11.86 -28.97 22.32
C THR A 344 10.48 -29.33 21.75
N ALA A 345 9.95 -30.50 22.10
CA ALA A 345 8.60 -30.92 21.72
C ALA A 345 7.53 -29.98 22.30
N HIS A 346 7.67 -29.57 23.57
CA HIS A 346 6.79 -28.57 24.17
C HIS A 346 6.86 -27.23 23.45
N ALA A 347 8.05 -26.73 23.13
CA ALA A 347 8.22 -25.49 22.39
C ALA A 347 7.61 -25.56 20.96
N ALA A 348 7.70 -26.72 20.31
CA ALA A 348 7.05 -26.97 19.03
C ALA A 348 5.52 -26.93 19.14
N GLN A 349 4.95 -27.48 20.22
CA GLN A 349 3.52 -27.42 20.48
C GLN A 349 3.03 -25.97 20.74
N ASP A 350 3.78 -25.19 21.54
CA ASP A 350 3.50 -23.77 21.74
C ASP A 350 3.55 -23.00 20.41
N LEU A 351 4.47 -23.37 19.52
CA LEU A 351 4.59 -22.76 18.20
C LEU A 351 3.39 -23.09 17.30
N ALA A 352 2.86 -24.31 17.36
CA ALA A 352 1.62 -24.68 16.68
C ALA A 352 0.42 -23.85 17.19
N GLU A 353 0.25 -23.72 18.51
CA GLU A 353 -0.86 -22.93 19.07
C GLU A 353 -0.76 -21.45 18.67
N ASN A 354 0.45 -20.88 18.71
CA ASN A 354 0.67 -19.50 18.28
C ASN A 354 0.45 -19.31 16.77
N SER A 355 0.76 -20.32 15.96
CA SER A 355 0.50 -20.31 14.52
C SER A 355 -1.00 -20.31 14.23
N ASP A 356 -1.79 -21.13 14.92
CA ASP A 356 -3.25 -21.11 14.82
C ASP A 356 -3.84 -19.74 15.20
N ARG A 357 -3.32 -19.12 16.26
CA ARG A 357 -3.71 -17.76 16.66
C ARG A 357 -3.34 -16.72 15.60
N LEU A 358 -2.17 -16.84 14.97
CA LEU A 358 -1.78 -15.95 13.87
C LEU A 358 -2.72 -16.06 12.67
N VAL A 359 -3.18 -17.27 12.32
CA VAL A 359 -4.20 -17.44 11.27
C VAL A 359 -5.49 -16.70 11.62
N GLN A 360 -5.96 -16.81 12.87
CA GLN A 360 -7.17 -16.13 13.32
C GLN A 360 -7.03 -14.61 13.27
N GLU A 361 -5.92 -14.07 13.75
CA GLU A 361 -5.64 -12.62 13.71
C GLU A 361 -5.53 -12.13 12.25
N SER A 362 -4.87 -12.90 11.38
CA SER A 362 -4.78 -12.60 9.95
C SER A 362 -6.16 -12.53 9.27
N GLN A 363 -7.07 -13.43 9.62
CA GLN A 363 -8.46 -13.37 9.15
C GLN A 363 -9.20 -12.11 9.63
N ILE A 364 -8.93 -11.65 10.85
CA ILE A 364 -9.51 -10.39 11.36
C ILE A 364 -8.97 -9.21 10.55
N ILE A 365 -7.66 -9.17 10.28
CA ILE A 365 -7.05 -8.10 9.47
C ILE A 365 -7.59 -8.12 8.03
N SER A 366 -7.80 -9.30 7.44
CA SER A 366 -8.43 -9.43 6.11
C SER A 366 -9.83 -8.81 6.08
N ARG A 367 -10.65 -9.04 7.12
CA ARG A 367 -11.96 -8.39 7.26
C ARG A 367 -11.84 -6.88 7.38
N ILE A 368 -10.84 -6.37 8.11
CA ILE A 368 -10.59 -4.92 8.20
C ILE A 368 -10.29 -4.35 6.80
N PHE A 369 -9.40 -4.97 6.02
CA PHE A 369 -9.11 -4.50 4.68
C PHE A 369 -10.30 -4.61 3.72
N SER A 370 -11.15 -5.63 3.86
CA SER A 370 -12.42 -5.72 3.14
C SER A 370 -13.35 -4.53 3.46
N VAL A 371 -13.44 -4.13 4.73
CA VAL A 371 -14.21 -2.94 5.14
C VAL A 371 -13.58 -1.67 4.56
N VAL A 372 -12.25 -1.52 4.61
CA VAL A 372 -11.54 -0.38 4.01
C VAL A 372 -11.79 -0.28 2.50
N SER A 373 -11.81 -1.40 1.78
CA SER A 373 -12.14 -1.43 0.35
C SER A 373 -13.57 -0.95 0.10
N SER A 374 -14.55 -1.47 0.86
CA SER A 374 -15.94 -1.03 0.77
C SER A 374 -16.09 0.46 1.06
N SER A 375 -15.43 0.97 2.11
CA SER A 375 -15.45 2.39 2.43
C SER A 375 -14.80 3.24 1.33
N SER A 376 -13.73 2.77 0.70
CA SER A 376 -13.13 3.44 -0.45
C SER A 376 -14.10 3.55 -1.63
N GLU A 377 -14.85 2.49 -1.93
CA GLU A 377 -15.88 2.49 -2.98
C GLU A 377 -17.02 3.47 -2.67
N GLU A 378 -17.51 3.49 -1.42
CA GLU A 378 -18.52 4.45 -0.96
C GLU A 378 -18.03 5.89 -1.08
N LEU A 379 -16.77 6.17 -0.73
CA LEU A 379 -16.17 7.49 -0.90
C LEU A 379 -16.06 7.91 -2.37
N ALA A 380 -15.70 6.99 -3.26
CA ALA A 380 -15.68 7.23 -4.70
C ALA A 380 -17.08 7.56 -5.23
N GLU A 381 -18.10 6.80 -4.83
CA GLU A 381 -19.49 7.05 -5.21
C GLU A 381 -19.99 8.40 -4.68
N MET A 382 -19.64 8.74 -3.44
CA MET A 382 -19.98 10.03 -2.84
C MET A 382 -19.32 11.20 -3.58
N SER A 383 -18.02 11.06 -3.93
CA SER A 383 -17.30 12.04 -4.74
C SER A 383 -18.00 12.28 -6.09
N GLN A 384 -18.44 11.21 -6.76
CA GLN A 384 -19.21 11.31 -8.01
C GLN A 384 -20.56 12.01 -7.82
N LYS A 385 -21.31 11.69 -6.76
CA LYS A 385 -22.60 12.33 -6.43
C LYS A 385 -22.45 13.83 -6.17
N ILE A 386 -21.45 14.24 -5.38
CA ILE A 386 -21.21 15.66 -5.10
C ILE A 386 -20.75 16.37 -6.37
N ASN A 387 -19.91 15.75 -7.20
CA ASN A 387 -19.49 16.32 -8.49
C ASN A 387 -20.69 16.56 -9.42
N ALA A 388 -21.62 15.60 -9.50
CA ALA A 388 -22.86 15.75 -10.25
C ALA A 388 -23.72 16.91 -9.73
N LEU A 389 -23.84 17.06 -8.40
CA LEU A 389 -24.54 18.19 -7.77
C LEU A 389 -23.88 19.53 -8.10
N ILE A 390 -22.55 19.62 -8.02
CA ILE A 390 -21.82 20.84 -8.40
C ILE A 390 -22.08 21.19 -9.86
N ASN A 391 -22.04 20.22 -10.76
CA ASN A 391 -22.28 20.49 -12.19
C ASN A 391 -23.71 20.96 -12.45
N LYS A 392 -24.68 20.49 -11.65
CA LYS A 392 -26.07 20.99 -11.66
C LYS A 392 -26.20 22.40 -11.08
N THR A 393 -25.38 22.78 -10.10
CA THR A 393 -25.40 24.14 -9.51
C THR A 393 -24.61 25.15 -10.36
N ASN A 394 -23.54 24.71 -11.02
CA ASN A 394 -22.76 25.52 -11.96
C ASN A 394 -23.41 25.69 -13.33
N SER A 395 -24.43 24.89 -13.64
CA SER A 395 -25.37 25.29 -14.67
C SER A 395 -26.21 26.45 -14.13
N LYS A 396 -25.61 27.67 -14.12
CA LYS A 396 -26.34 28.79 -14.70
C LYS A 396 -26.96 28.22 -15.96
N ASP A 397 -28.24 28.43 -16.14
CA ASP A 397 -28.92 28.16 -17.40
C ASP A 397 -28.34 29.09 -18.49
N THR A 398 -27.05 28.99 -18.78
CA THR A 398 -26.56 29.02 -20.16
C THR A 398 -26.99 27.70 -20.80
N SER A 399 -28.29 27.50 -20.92
CA SER A 399 -28.81 27.34 -22.26
C SER A 399 -28.14 28.43 -23.12
N LEU A 400 -27.02 28.07 -23.76
CA LEU A 400 -27.08 28.09 -25.21
C LEU A 400 -28.30 27.22 -25.54
N GLY A 401 -29.49 27.85 -25.48
CA GLY A 401 -30.71 27.27 -25.99
C GLY A 401 -30.35 26.92 -27.42
N LEU A 402 -30.76 25.75 -27.86
CA LEU A 402 -30.70 25.49 -29.29
C LEU A 402 -31.44 26.66 -29.95
N ILE A 403 -30.77 27.35 -30.86
CA ILE A 403 -31.36 28.51 -31.52
C ILE A 403 -32.42 27.93 -32.45
N GLU A 404 -33.69 28.21 -32.17
CA GLU A 404 -34.78 27.82 -33.06
C GLU A 404 -34.96 28.88 -34.14
N TRP A 405 -35.12 28.44 -35.38
CA TRP A 405 -35.53 29.34 -36.45
C TRP A 405 -36.96 29.79 -36.22
N ASP A 406 -37.16 31.10 -36.21
CA ASP A 406 -38.45 31.78 -36.24
C ASP A 406 -38.55 32.66 -37.50
N ASP A 407 -39.76 32.93 -37.98
CA ASP A 407 -39.98 33.70 -39.20
C ASP A 407 -39.46 35.15 -39.10
N SER A 408 -39.20 35.66 -37.89
CA SER A 408 -38.52 36.96 -37.69
C SER A 408 -37.07 37.01 -38.17
N TYR A 409 -36.45 35.88 -38.53
CA TYR A 409 -35.13 35.81 -39.17
C TYR A 409 -35.18 35.73 -40.69
N SER A 410 -36.37 35.61 -41.28
CA SER A 410 -36.49 35.52 -42.74
C SER A 410 -36.00 36.80 -43.40
N VAL A 411 -35.18 36.62 -44.43
CA VAL A 411 -34.74 37.68 -45.35
C VAL A 411 -35.61 37.72 -46.61
N GLY A 412 -36.68 36.93 -46.66
CA GLY A 412 -37.65 36.89 -47.76
C GLY A 412 -37.11 36.33 -49.08
N ILE A 413 -35.95 35.68 -49.07
CA ILE A 413 -35.35 34.97 -50.20
C ILE A 413 -35.27 33.49 -49.81
N GLU A 414 -36.13 32.65 -50.38
CA GLU A 414 -36.31 31.25 -49.97
C GLU A 414 -35.00 30.44 -49.96
N ALA A 415 -34.14 30.67 -50.96
CA ALA A 415 -32.86 30.00 -51.07
C ALA A 415 -31.91 30.34 -49.90
N ILE A 416 -31.87 31.61 -49.49
CA ILE A 416 -31.03 32.10 -48.40
C ILE A 416 -31.62 31.72 -47.04
N ASP A 417 -32.94 31.84 -46.86
CA ASP A 417 -33.62 31.38 -45.63
C ASP A 417 -33.38 29.89 -45.38
N LYS A 418 -33.35 29.06 -46.43
CA LYS A 418 -33.01 27.64 -46.31
C LYS A 418 -31.57 27.41 -45.86
N GLN A 419 -30.64 28.25 -46.31
CA GLN A 419 -29.23 28.19 -45.89
C GLN A 419 -29.07 28.66 -44.44
N HIS A 420 -29.76 29.72 -44.02
CA HIS A 420 -29.77 30.16 -42.63
C HIS A 420 -30.34 29.10 -41.69
N LYS A 421 -31.48 28.48 -42.03
CA LYS A 421 -32.04 27.34 -41.27
C LYS A 421 -31.02 26.23 -41.08
N GLN A 422 -30.26 25.91 -42.12
CA GLN A 422 -29.22 24.89 -42.05
C GLN A 422 -28.04 25.34 -41.18
N LEU A 423 -27.62 26.61 -41.24
CA LEU A 423 -26.58 27.15 -40.35
C LEU A 423 -27.00 27.10 -38.88
N PHE A 424 -28.25 27.47 -38.57
CA PHE A 424 -28.81 27.36 -37.21
C PHE A 424 -28.74 25.89 -36.72
N ASN A 425 -29.09 24.93 -37.56
CA ASN A 425 -29.00 23.51 -37.23
C ASN A 425 -27.55 23.06 -36.97
N ILE A 426 -26.59 23.49 -37.78
CA ILE A 426 -25.18 23.09 -37.60
C ILE A 426 -24.59 23.70 -36.33
N VAL A 427 -24.93 24.95 -36.01
CA VAL A 427 -24.53 25.60 -34.75
C VAL A 427 -25.14 24.86 -33.55
N ASN A 428 -26.40 24.43 -33.66
CA ASN A 428 -27.06 23.60 -32.66
C ASN A 428 -26.40 22.22 -32.48
N ASP A 429 -25.95 21.60 -33.57
CA ASP A 429 -25.20 20.34 -33.54
C ASP A 429 -23.85 20.52 -32.84
N LEU A 430 -23.18 21.66 -33.05
CA LEU A 430 -21.92 21.98 -32.40
C LEU A 430 -22.11 22.19 -30.89
N ILE A 431 -23.13 22.95 -30.50
CA ILE A 431 -23.52 23.16 -29.10
C ILE A 431 -23.83 21.80 -28.44
N SER A 432 -24.57 20.94 -29.13
CA SER A 432 -24.96 19.61 -28.63
C SER A 432 -23.77 18.66 -28.52
N ALA A 433 -22.87 18.64 -29.50
CA ALA A 433 -21.66 17.83 -29.46
C ALA A 433 -20.76 18.21 -28.28
N ASN A 434 -20.66 19.50 -27.99
CA ASN A 434 -19.91 20.02 -26.84
C ASN A 434 -20.58 19.69 -25.50
N LYS A 435 -21.92 19.86 -25.39
CA LYS A 435 -22.67 19.52 -24.16
C LYS A 435 -22.60 18.03 -23.82
N LEU A 436 -22.62 17.16 -24.82
CA LEU A 436 -22.53 15.72 -24.65
C LEU A 436 -21.09 15.21 -24.50
N ASN A 437 -20.11 16.12 -24.39
CA ASN A 437 -18.69 15.83 -24.29
C ASN A 437 -18.21 14.84 -25.36
N LYS A 438 -18.73 14.98 -26.59
CA LYS A 438 -18.33 14.12 -27.70
C LYS A 438 -16.84 14.33 -27.96
N GLY A 439 -16.07 13.26 -28.12
CA GLY A 439 -14.61 13.35 -28.26
C GLY A 439 -14.17 14.25 -29.42
N LYS A 440 -12.91 14.72 -29.37
CA LYS A 440 -12.29 15.68 -30.33
C LYS A 440 -12.59 15.39 -31.80
N LYS A 441 -12.63 14.11 -32.20
CA LYS A 441 -12.92 13.67 -33.56
C LYS A 441 -14.33 14.04 -34.03
N GLU A 442 -15.34 13.91 -33.18
CA GLU A 442 -16.73 14.20 -33.53
C GLU A 442 -17.01 15.71 -33.54
N ILE A 443 -16.46 16.46 -32.56
CA ILE A 443 -16.53 17.93 -32.58
C ILE A 443 -15.83 18.50 -33.82
N GLY A 444 -14.68 17.95 -34.19
CA GLY A 444 -13.94 18.36 -35.37
C GLY A 444 -14.72 18.18 -36.68
N LYS A 445 -15.55 17.13 -36.80
CA LYS A 445 -16.42 16.93 -37.97
C LYS A 445 -17.46 18.03 -38.09
N VAL A 446 -18.11 18.39 -36.97
CA VAL A 446 -19.13 19.44 -36.96
C VAL A 446 -18.52 20.82 -37.26
N LEU A 447 -17.34 21.11 -36.70
CA LEU A 447 -16.59 22.35 -37.00
C LEU A 447 -16.21 22.46 -38.48
N ASN A 448 -15.75 21.36 -39.10
CA ASN A 448 -15.44 21.35 -40.54
C ASN A 448 -16.69 21.61 -41.37
N PHE A 449 -17.79 20.93 -41.04
CA PHE A 449 -19.05 21.08 -41.76
C PHE A 449 -19.60 22.51 -41.62
N LEU A 450 -19.50 23.11 -40.43
CA LEU A 450 -19.86 24.51 -40.21
C LEU A 450 -19.02 25.45 -41.07
N ALA A 451 -17.70 25.30 -41.06
CA ALA A 451 -16.78 26.15 -41.83
C ALA A 451 -17.06 26.07 -43.34
N ASP A 452 -17.18 24.85 -43.89
CA ASP A 452 -17.43 24.63 -45.32
C ASP A 452 -18.79 25.19 -45.74
N TYR A 453 -19.82 24.99 -44.91
CA TYR A 453 -21.16 25.47 -45.20
C TYR A 453 -21.27 26.99 -45.12
N THR A 454 -20.62 27.62 -44.14
CA THR A 454 -20.59 29.09 -44.00
C THR A 454 -19.91 29.76 -45.20
N VAL A 455 -18.75 29.24 -45.65
CA VAL A 455 -18.07 29.76 -46.86
C VAL A 455 -18.96 29.68 -48.09
N LYS A 456 -19.69 28.57 -48.24
CA LYS A 456 -20.62 28.41 -49.36
C LYS A 456 -21.77 29.41 -49.27
N HIS A 457 -22.37 29.54 -48.09
CA HIS A 457 -23.49 30.44 -47.86
C HIS A 457 -23.13 31.91 -48.15
N PHE A 458 -22.01 32.40 -47.61
CA PHE A 458 -21.53 33.75 -47.87
C PHE A 458 -21.30 34.01 -49.36
N LYS A 459 -20.74 33.04 -50.10
CA LYS A 459 -20.58 33.17 -51.56
C LYS A 459 -21.90 33.27 -52.32
N ASP A 460 -22.89 32.48 -51.91
CA ASP A 460 -24.22 32.49 -52.54
C ASP A 460 -24.92 33.83 -52.27
N GLU A 461 -24.80 34.36 -51.05
CA GLU A 461 -25.36 35.66 -50.66
C GLU A 461 -24.64 36.85 -51.31
N GLU A 462 -23.31 36.86 -51.28
CA GLU A 462 -22.48 37.90 -51.92
C GLU A 462 -22.75 37.98 -53.42
N LYS A 463 -22.95 36.84 -54.08
CA LYS A 463 -23.33 36.80 -55.49
C LYS A 463 -24.70 37.43 -55.72
N LEU A 464 -25.68 37.16 -54.86
CA LEU A 464 -27.00 37.79 -54.96
C LEU A 464 -26.92 39.31 -54.75
N GLN A 465 -26.11 39.76 -53.79
CA GLN A 465 -25.87 41.19 -53.55
C GLN A 465 -25.25 41.88 -54.77
N GLN A 466 -24.28 41.22 -55.43
CA GLN A 466 -23.65 41.74 -56.66
C GLN A 466 -24.64 41.76 -57.83
N ASP A 467 -25.40 40.68 -58.02
CA ASP A 467 -26.37 40.55 -59.11
C ASP A 467 -27.54 41.56 -58.96
N SER A 468 -27.89 41.95 -57.73
CA SER A 468 -28.92 42.96 -57.43
C SER A 468 -28.42 44.39 -57.37
N GLY A 469 -27.10 44.62 -57.36
CA GLY A 469 -26.51 45.96 -57.21
C GLY A 469 -26.66 46.55 -55.80
N TYR A 470 -26.57 45.72 -54.75
CA TYR A 470 -26.70 46.16 -53.36
C TYR A 470 -25.62 47.21 -52.99
N PRO A 471 -26.00 48.41 -52.51
CA PRO A 471 -25.08 49.54 -52.34
C PRO A 471 -24.01 49.33 -51.26
N ASP A 472 -24.30 48.54 -50.23
CA ASP A 472 -23.40 48.30 -49.09
C ASP A 472 -22.65 46.96 -49.17
N TYR A 473 -22.54 46.38 -50.37
CA TYR A 473 -21.88 45.08 -50.62
C TYR A 473 -20.48 44.98 -50.01
N GLU A 474 -19.62 45.97 -50.23
CA GLU A 474 -18.22 45.93 -49.75
C GLU A 474 -18.15 45.90 -48.22
N SER A 475 -19.00 46.67 -47.53
CA SER A 475 -19.06 46.67 -46.06
C SER A 475 -19.64 45.36 -45.51
N HIS A 476 -20.59 44.76 -46.23
CA HIS A 476 -21.15 43.46 -45.85
C HIS A 476 -20.08 42.35 -45.99
N LYS A 477 -19.36 42.34 -47.12
CA LYS A 477 -18.29 41.38 -47.38
C LYS A 477 -17.15 41.45 -46.35
N GLU A 478 -16.78 42.65 -45.88
CA GLU A 478 -15.78 42.78 -44.81
C GLU A 478 -16.19 42.07 -43.50
N LEU A 479 -17.49 42.01 -43.19
CA LEU A 479 -18.00 41.27 -42.02
C LEU A 479 -17.86 39.76 -42.21
N HIS A 480 -18.14 39.26 -43.42
CA HIS A 480 -17.93 37.86 -43.79
C HIS A 480 -16.47 37.45 -43.70
N ASP A 481 -15.58 38.24 -44.30
CA ASP A 481 -14.14 37.96 -44.32
C ASP A 481 -13.58 37.90 -42.89
N LYS A 482 -13.97 38.85 -42.04
CA LYS A 482 -13.55 38.88 -40.63
C LYS A 482 -14.07 37.67 -39.84
N PHE A 483 -15.33 37.28 -40.04
CA PHE A 483 -15.89 36.10 -39.37
C PHE A 483 -15.16 34.83 -39.78
N LEU A 484 -14.83 34.68 -41.06
CA LEU A 484 -14.06 33.54 -41.57
C LEU A 484 -12.64 33.51 -40.98
N GLU A 485 -11.97 34.65 -40.87
CA GLU A 485 -10.64 34.74 -40.23
C GLU A 485 -10.68 34.27 -38.77
N ASP A 486 -11.64 34.76 -37.98
CA ASP A 486 -11.82 34.36 -36.58
C ASP A 486 -12.12 32.86 -36.45
N ALA A 487 -12.96 32.31 -37.34
CA ALA A 487 -13.30 30.89 -37.36
C ALA A 487 -12.10 29.99 -37.73
N VAL A 488 -11.28 30.39 -38.70
CA VAL A 488 -10.07 29.67 -39.10
C VAL A 488 -9.05 29.64 -37.97
N ASN A 489 -8.82 30.79 -37.33
CA ASN A 489 -7.91 30.89 -36.18
C ASN A 489 -8.36 29.99 -35.02
N PHE A 490 -9.65 29.94 -34.73
CA PHE A 490 -10.20 29.05 -33.71
C PHE A 490 -9.99 27.57 -34.08
N LYS A 491 -10.29 27.20 -35.33
CA LYS A 491 -10.15 25.83 -35.82
C LYS A 491 -8.70 25.35 -35.75
N GLU A 492 -7.73 26.18 -36.13
CA GLU A 492 -6.32 25.81 -36.09
C GLU A 492 -5.86 25.50 -34.64
N ARG A 493 -6.31 26.32 -33.68
CA ARG A 493 -6.06 26.08 -32.25
C ARG A 493 -6.74 24.80 -31.77
N PHE A 494 -7.96 24.52 -32.23
CA PHE A 494 -8.68 23.28 -31.91
C PHE A 494 -7.94 22.04 -32.41
N ASP A 495 -7.48 22.06 -33.66
CA ASP A 495 -6.75 20.94 -34.27
C ASP A 495 -5.43 20.68 -33.54
N LYS A 496 -4.73 21.73 -33.10
CA LYS A 496 -3.52 21.65 -32.25
C LYS A 496 -3.79 21.21 -30.80
N GLY A 497 -5.05 21.06 -30.38
CA GLY A 497 -5.42 20.67 -29.01
C GLY A 497 -5.22 21.78 -27.98
N GLN A 498 -5.20 23.04 -28.41
CA GLN A 498 -4.96 24.23 -27.58
C GLN A 498 -6.27 24.92 -27.14
N ILE A 499 -7.39 24.19 -27.18
CA ILE A 499 -8.72 24.68 -26.82
C ILE A 499 -9.22 23.83 -25.66
N ASP A 500 -9.40 24.47 -24.50
CA ASP A 500 -10.07 23.87 -23.35
C ASP A 500 -11.60 24.01 -23.47
N THR A 501 -12.32 23.35 -22.56
CA THR A 501 -13.79 23.37 -22.55
C THR A 501 -14.35 24.78 -22.40
N ALA A 502 -13.68 25.66 -21.65
CA ALA A 502 -14.12 27.04 -21.44
C ALA A 502 -14.03 27.86 -22.75
N THR A 503 -12.91 27.74 -23.45
CA THR A 503 -12.66 28.41 -24.74
C THR A 503 -13.61 27.88 -25.83
N MET A 504 -13.93 26.59 -25.82
CA MET A 504 -14.94 26.01 -26.71
C MET A 504 -16.35 26.55 -26.44
N MET A 505 -16.72 26.73 -25.17
CA MET A 505 -18.01 27.32 -24.81
C MET A 505 -18.10 28.81 -25.19
N ASP A 506 -17.01 29.56 -25.06
CA ASP A 506 -16.95 30.97 -25.47
C ASP A 506 -17.10 31.14 -26.99
N PHE A 507 -16.49 30.24 -27.77
CA PHE A 507 -16.66 30.19 -29.21
C PHE A 507 -18.12 29.89 -29.63
N ASN A 508 -18.78 28.93 -28.99
CA ASN A 508 -20.19 28.65 -29.24
C ASN A 508 -21.07 29.88 -28.99
N LYS A 509 -20.80 30.64 -27.93
CA LYS A 509 -21.51 31.91 -27.65
C LYS A 509 -21.24 32.96 -28.72
N THR A 510 -19.99 33.07 -29.16
CA THR A 510 -19.56 34.04 -30.16
C THR A 510 -20.22 33.78 -31.52
N ILE A 511 -20.18 32.54 -32.02
CA ILE A 511 -20.83 32.17 -33.28
C ILE A 511 -22.35 32.36 -33.20
N THR A 512 -22.97 31.89 -32.12
CA THR A 512 -24.42 32.02 -31.91
C THR A 512 -24.85 33.48 -31.96
N ARG A 513 -24.12 34.36 -31.25
CA ARG A 513 -24.41 35.79 -31.23
C ARG A 513 -24.22 36.42 -32.60
N TRP A 514 -23.11 36.09 -33.28
CA TRP A 514 -22.82 36.62 -34.61
C TRP A 514 -23.90 36.22 -35.60
N LEU A 515 -24.23 34.93 -35.70
CA LEU A 515 -25.24 34.40 -36.63
C LEU A 515 -26.61 35.06 -36.42
N VAL A 516 -27.05 35.19 -35.17
CA VAL A 516 -28.34 35.82 -34.86
C VAL A 516 -28.34 37.31 -35.22
N GLN A 517 -27.27 38.04 -34.93
CA GLN A 517 -27.18 39.49 -35.21
C GLN A 517 -26.97 39.80 -36.68
N HIS A 518 -26.24 38.93 -37.39
CA HIS A 518 -25.96 39.10 -38.82
C HIS A 518 -27.23 38.86 -39.64
N VAL A 519 -27.89 37.72 -39.42
CA VAL A 519 -29.18 37.41 -40.07
C VAL A 519 -30.25 38.43 -39.69
N ARG A 520 -30.32 38.81 -38.40
CA ARG A 520 -31.29 39.79 -37.92
C ARG A 520 -30.71 41.19 -37.95
N GLY A 521 -30.88 41.85 -39.09
CA GLY A 521 -30.50 43.24 -39.31
C GLY A 521 -29.77 43.36 -40.62
N ILE A 522 -28.61 42.71 -40.74
CA ILE A 522 -27.73 42.89 -41.89
C ILE A 522 -28.28 42.16 -43.12
N ASP A 523 -28.58 40.86 -43.00
CA ASP A 523 -29.09 40.10 -44.16
C ASP A 523 -30.55 40.47 -44.47
N GLN A 524 -31.29 40.99 -43.49
CA GLN A 524 -32.64 41.51 -43.70
C GLN A 524 -32.67 42.78 -44.53
N GLU A 525 -31.68 43.67 -44.37
CA GLU A 525 -31.49 44.85 -45.23
C GLU A 525 -31.17 44.45 -46.67
N VAL A 526 -30.32 43.43 -46.86
CA VAL A 526 -30.04 42.84 -48.17
C VAL A 526 -31.31 42.26 -48.79
N GLY A 527 -32.06 41.47 -48.03
CA GLY A 527 -33.33 40.88 -48.48
C GLY A 527 -34.38 41.93 -48.83
N GLU A 528 -34.48 43.03 -48.07
CA GLU A 528 -35.37 44.14 -48.39
C GLU A 528 -34.98 44.84 -49.69
N HIS A 529 -33.69 45.08 -49.92
CA HIS A 529 -33.22 45.67 -51.17
C HIS A 529 -33.52 44.80 -52.39
N ILE A 530 -33.30 43.48 -52.30
CA ILE A 530 -33.53 42.53 -53.40
C ILE A 530 -35.02 42.35 -53.70
N ARG A 531 -35.91 42.49 -52.71
CA ARG A 531 -37.37 42.39 -52.96
C ARG A 531 -37.97 43.65 -53.57
N ASN A 532 -37.31 44.79 -53.39
CA ASN A 532 -37.81 46.11 -53.80
C ASN A 532 -37.26 46.56 -55.18
N ASN A 533 -36.31 45.82 -55.76
CA ASN A 533 -35.72 46.06 -57.08
C ASN A 533 -35.78 44.77 -57.92
#